data_AF-A0A2A9NFN1-F1
#
_entry.id   AF-A0A2A9NFN1-F1
#
_cell.length_a   1.000
_cell.length_b   1.000
_cell.length_c   1.000
_cell.angle_alpha   90.00
_cell.angle_beta   90.00
_cell.angle_gamma   90.00
#
_symmetry.space_group_name_H-M   'P 1'
#
loop_
_entity.id
_entity.type
_entity.pdbx_description
1 polymer ?
#
loop_
_entity_poly.entity_id
_entity_poly.type
_entity_poly.pdbx_seq_one_letter_code
_entity_poly.pdbx_strand_id
1 'polypeptide(L)'
;MFPTLARFSKASRRPLTPKRGNKDYYKGTRQAFLPGGPRTGAPGKHVVKGKAKYRLLDEKVRVFVAPPLETLNNSLLKPYVSLGVHLTKGEERAALGRFTGPRGLTPQHFLNLVKKQTPATEKQSGEATSGKV
;
A
#
# COMPACT_ATOMS: atom_id res chain seq x y z
N MET A 1 -9.26 23.14 -27.54
CA MET A 1 -9.40 22.36 -28.79
C MET A 1 -10.64 21.48 -28.67
N PHE A 2 -11.73 21.86 -29.34
CA PHE A 2 -12.97 21.08 -29.34
C PHE A 2 -12.78 19.87 -30.25
N PRO A 3 -12.84 18.62 -29.76
CA PRO A 3 -12.83 17.47 -30.64
C PRO A 3 -14.10 17.55 -31.49
N THR A 4 -13.92 17.75 -32.80
CA THR A 4 -14.96 17.56 -33.80
C THR A 4 -15.67 16.25 -33.48
N LEU A 5 -16.97 16.35 -33.17
CA LEU A 5 -17.80 15.18 -32.91
C LEU A 5 -17.63 14.23 -34.09
N ALA A 6 -17.00 13.08 -33.85
CA ALA A 6 -16.76 12.02 -34.82
C ALA A 6 -18.07 11.32 -35.26
N ARG A 7 -19.12 12.10 -35.53
CA ARG A 7 -20.40 11.67 -36.08
C ARG A 7 -20.37 11.60 -37.61
N PHE A 8 -19.44 12.30 -38.27
CA PHE A 8 -19.37 12.37 -39.75
C PHE A 8 -18.06 11.87 -40.37
N SER A 9 -17.06 11.45 -39.59
CA SER A 9 -15.83 10.86 -40.15
C SER A 9 -15.93 9.33 -40.19
N LYS A 10 -15.90 8.77 -41.40
CA LYS A 10 -16.06 7.33 -41.67
C LYS A 10 -14.93 6.45 -41.10
N ALA A 11 -13.76 7.03 -40.84
CA ALA A 11 -12.59 6.29 -40.35
C ALA A 11 -12.40 6.48 -38.83
N SER A 12 -12.90 5.56 -38.03
CA SER A 12 -12.66 5.57 -36.58
C SER A 12 -11.32 4.92 -36.26
N ARG A 13 -10.28 5.73 -36.00
CA ARG A 13 -8.97 5.26 -35.49
C ARG A 13 -8.97 5.06 -33.96
N ARG A 14 -10.13 4.82 -33.35
CA ARG A 14 -10.26 4.66 -31.90
C ARG A 14 -9.72 3.30 -31.46
N PRO A 15 -9.08 3.19 -30.28
CA PRO A 15 -8.61 1.91 -29.77
C PRO A 15 -9.80 0.95 -29.55
N LEU A 16 -9.61 -0.32 -29.89
CA LEU A 16 -10.62 -1.36 -29.67
C LEU A 16 -10.91 -1.53 -28.18
N THR A 17 -12.19 -1.62 -27.85
CA THR A 17 -12.68 -1.97 -26.50
C THR A 17 -13.07 -3.45 -26.48
N PRO A 18 -13.17 -4.11 -25.31
CA PRO A 18 -13.57 -5.52 -25.23
C PRO A 18 -14.95 -5.82 -25.83
N LYS A 19 -15.76 -4.80 -26.14
CA LYS A 19 -17.12 -4.94 -26.71
C LYS A 19 -17.18 -4.73 -28.23
N ARG A 20 -16.06 -4.40 -28.88
CA ARG A 20 -16.01 -4.01 -30.31
C ARG A 20 -15.36 -5.05 -31.23
N GLY A 21 -14.84 -6.15 -30.69
CA GLY A 21 -14.24 -7.24 -31.48
C GLY A 21 -15.21 -8.41 -31.69
N ASN A 22 -14.82 -9.35 -32.54
CA ASN A 22 -15.55 -10.61 -32.78
C ASN A 22 -15.23 -11.67 -31.70
N LYS A 23 -15.75 -12.89 -31.85
CA LYS A 23 -15.65 -14.02 -30.90
C LYS A 23 -14.22 -14.31 -30.42
N ASP A 24 -13.22 -14.20 -31.30
CA ASP A 24 -11.82 -14.52 -30.97
C ASP A 24 -11.06 -13.34 -30.36
N TYR A 25 -11.68 -12.16 -30.27
CA TYR A 25 -11.07 -10.97 -29.70
C TYR A 25 -11.24 -10.92 -28.18
N TYR A 26 -10.19 -11.22 -27.45
CA TYR A 26 -10.12 -11.02 -26.01
C TYR A 26 -9.25 -9.82 -25.64
N LYS A 27 -9.78 -8.91 -24.82
CA LYS A 27 -9.02 -7.80 -24.22
C LYS A 27 -9.25 -7.75 -22.71
N GLY A 28 -8.17 -7.87 -21.94
CA GLY A 28 -8.23 -7.81 -20.48
C GLY A 28 -8.49 -6.40 -19.92
N THR A 29 -9.03 -6.33 -18.71
CA THR A 29 -9.45 -5.09 -18.01
C THR A 29 -8.47 -4.66 -16.91
N ARG A 30 -7.20 -5.05 -17.01
CA ARG A 30 -6.15 -4.75 -16.00
C ARG A 30 -6.47 -5.25 -14.58
N GLN A 31 -7.26 -6.31 -14.42
CA GLN A 31 -7.49 -6.93 -13.11
C GLN A 31 -6.19 -7.36 -12.41
N ALA A 32 -5.11 -7.61 -13.15
CA ALA A 32 -3.78 -7.92 -12.61
C ALA A 32 -3.01 -6.70 -12.03
N PHE A 33 -3.60 -5.51 -12.00
CA PHE A 33 -2.99 -4.29 -11.47
C PHE A 33 -3.65 -3.90 -10.14
N LEU A 34 -2.86 -3.39 -9.20
CA LEU A 34 -3.39 -2.73 -8.02
C LEU A 34 -4.05 -1.40 -8.42
N PRO A 35 -5.08 -0.91 -7.69
CA PRO A 35 -5.62 0.43 -7.90
C PRO A 35 -4.49 1.46 -7.79
N GLY A 36 -4.15 2.14 -8.89
CA GLY A 36 -3.05 3.11 -8.94
C GLY A 36 -1.63 2.53 -8.74
N GLY A 37 -1.48 1.20 -8.70
CA GLY A 37 -0.25 0.53 -8.29
C GLY A 37 0.39 -0.38 -9.34
N PRO A 38 1.45 -1.11 -8.95
CA PRO A 38 2.18 -2.00 -9.84
C PRO A 38 1.35 -3.23 -10.26
N ARG A 39 1.84 -3.91 -11.29
CA ARG A 39 1.24 -5.16 -11.79
C ARG A 39 1.61 -6.32 -10.86
N THR A 40 0.61 -6.98 -10.29
CA THR A 40 0.77 -8.15 -9.40
C THR A 40 0.66 -9.50 -10.12
N GLY A 41 0.23 -9.49 -11.39
CA GLY A 41 0.09 -10.71 -12.20
C GLY A 41 -1.29 -11.35 -12.10
N ALA A 42 -1.45 -12.49 -12.78
CA ALA A 42 -2.72 -13.24 -12.79
C ALA A 42 -2.86 -14.11 -11.52
N PRO A 43 -4.07 -14.24 -10.96
CA PRO A 43 -4.32 -15.00 -9.73
C PRO A 43 -4.25 -16.53 -9.91
N GLY A 44 -4.06 -17.00 -11.13
CA GLY A 44 -4.11 -18.42 -11.46
C GLY A 44 -3.50 -18.74 -12.81
N LYS A 45 -3.68 -19.99 -13.24
CA LYS A 45 -3.15 -20.51 -14.50
C LYS A 45 -4.26 -21.21 -15.31
N HIS A 46 -4.23 -21.04 -16.62
CA HIS A 46 -5.05 -21.84 -17.53
C HIS A 46 -4.51 -23.27 -17.56
N VAL A 47 -5.42 -24.24 -17.46
CA VAL A 47 -5.11 -25.67 -17.48
C VAL A 47 -5.55 -26.24 -18.81
N VAL A 48 -4.60 -26.78 -19.57
CA VAL A 48 -4.84 -27.31 -20.93
C VAL A 48 -5.57 -28.65 -20.88
N LYS A 49 -5.17 -29.53 -19.95
CA LYS A 49 -5.71 -30.89 -19.78
C LYS A 49 -6.40 -31.03 -18.42
N GLY A 50 -7.69 -31.34 -18.41
CA GLY A 50 -8.49 -31.48 -17.19
C GLY A 50 -9.92 -30.96 -17.34
N LYS A 51 -10.76 -31.25 -16.32
CA LYS A 51 -12.16 -30.79 -16.24
C LYS A 51 -12.24 -29.29 -15.92
N ALA A 52 -11.42 -28.80 -14.99
CA ALA A 52 -11.29 -27.37 -14.70
C ALA A 52 -10.33 -26.70 -15.68
N LYS A 53 -10.77 -25.67 -16.41
CA LYS A 53 -9.97 -24.96 -17.43
C LYS A 53 -9.12 -23.81 -16.87
N TYR A 54 -9.40 -23.38 -15.64
CA TYR A 54 -8.61 -22.39 -14.92
C TYR A 54 -8.45 -22.82 -13.46
N ARG A 55 -7.21 -22.79 -12.97
CA ARG A 55 -6.88 -23.10 -11.57
C ARG A 55 -6.42 -21.83 -10.88
N LEU A 56 -7.11 -21.48 -9.80
CA LEU A 56 -6.76 -20.38 -8.93
C LEU A 56 -5.60 -20.82 -8.00
N LEU A 57 -4.67 -19.91 -7.76
CA LEU A 57 -3.50 -20.14 -6.89
C LEU A 57 -3.61 -19.16 -5.74
N ASP A 58 -3.99 -19.65 -4.56
CA ASP A 58 -4.27 -18.80 -3.38
C ASP A 58 -3.09 -17.90 -3.02
N GLU A 59 -1.86 -18.38 -3.20
CA GLU A 59 -0.61 -17.62 -3.00
C GLU A 59 -0.50 -16.36 -3.90
N LYS A 60 -1.18 -16.34 -5.05
CA LYS A 60 -1.15 -15.22 -6.00
C LYS A 60 -2.40 -14.35 -5.92
N VAL A 61 -3.38 -14.75 -5.12
CA VAL A 61 -4.59 -13.98 -4.91
C VAL A 61 -4.27 -12.84 -3.98
N ARG A 62 -4.72 -11.64 -4.37
CA ARG A 62 -4.51 -10.47 -3.53
C ARG A 62 -5.48 -10.48 -2.36
N VAL A 63 -4.95 -10.18 -1.19
CA VAL A 63 -5.71 -10.00 0.05
C VAL A 63 -5.42 -8.60 0.57
N PHE A 64 -6.47 -7.86 0.92
CA PHE A 64 -6.34 -6.58 1.61
C PHE A 64 -6.53 -6.83 3.09
N VAL A 65 -5.42 -6.78 3.84
CA VAL A 65 -5.45 -7.01 5.29
C VAL A 65 -5.85 -5.70 5.97
N ALA A 66 -6.95 -5.74 6.72
CA ALA A 66 -7.42 -4.64 7.54
C ALA A 66 -7.17 -4.95 9.02
N PRO A 67 -6.95 -3.93 9.87
CA PRO A 67 -6.97 -4.11 11.32
C PRO A 67 -8.33 -4.63 11.83
N PRO A 68 -8.39 -5.22 13.04
CA PRO A 68 -9.66 -5.62 13.65
C PRO A 68 -10.65 -4.45 13.76
N LEU A 69 -11.95 -4.76 13.59
CA LEU A 69 -13.00 -3.73 13.57
C LEU A 69 -13.09 -2.97 14.89
N GLU A 70 -12.83 -3.63 16.02
CA GLU A 70 -12.81 -3.00 17.34
C GLU A 70 -11.75 -1.90 17.42
N THR A 71 -10.55 -2.16 16.90
CA THR A 71 -9.46 -1.18 16.85
C THR A 71 -9.81 0.00 15.95
N LEU A 72 -10.44 -0.27 14.81
CA LEU A 72 -10.87 0.79 13.88
C LEU A 72 -11.96 1.68 14.49
N ASN A 73 -12.95 1.08 15.13
CA ASN A 73 -14.06 1.82 15.75
C ASN A 73 -13.63 2.65 16.95
N ASN A 74 -12.68 2.14 17.73
CA ASN A 74 -12.12 2.83 18.90
C ASN A 74 -11.01 3.83 18.53
N SER A 75 -10.61 3.91 17.26
CA SER A 75 -9.57 4.84 16.84
C SER A 75 -10.06 6.29 16.86
N LEU A 76 -9.27 7.16 17.50
CA LEU A 76 -9.51 8.62 17.51
C LEU A 76 -9.15 9.27 16.16
N LEU A 77 -8.42 8.56 15.30
CA LEU A 77 -7.98 9.05 14.01
C LEU A 77 -9.16 9.15 13.04
N LYS A 78 -9.30 10.31 12.40
CA LYS A 78 -10.31 10.59 11.38
C LYS A 78 -9.64 10.89 10.04
N PRO A 79 -10.35 10.70 8.91
CA PRO A 79 -9.79 10.98 7.59
C PRO A 79 -9.48 12.47 7.36
N TYR A 80 -10.05 13.35 8.18
CA TYR A 80 -9.87 14.81 8.08
C TYR A 80 -9.39 15.37 9.42
N VAL A 81 -8.68 16.50 9.34
CA VAL A 81 -8.16 17.25 10.48
C VAL A 81 -8.89 18.60 10.54
N SER A 82 -9.05 19.15 11.75
CA SER A 82 -9.61 20.49 11.94
C SER A 82 -8.70 21.56 11.34
N LEU A 83 -9.28 22.52 10.61
CA LEU A 83 -8.54 23.61 9.98
C LEU A 83 -7.86 24.55 10.99
N GLY A 84 -8.38 24.65 12.21
CA GLY A 84 -7.83 25.50 13.27
C GLY A 84 -6.65 24.88 14.02
N VAL A 85 -6.27 23.64 13.71
CA VAL A 85 -5.15 22.95 14.35
C VAL A 85 -3.91 23.10 13.46
N HIS A 86 -2.93 23.83 13.97
CA HIS A 86 -1.62 23.97 13.33
C HIS A 86 -0.56 23.27 14.19
N LEU A 87 0.28 22.46 13.54
CA LEU A 87 1.39 21.82 14.23
C LEU A 87 2.43 22.88 14.60
N THR A 88 2.94 22.80 15.83
CA THR A 88 4.10 23.59 16.21
C THR A 88 5.35 23.05 15.50
N LYS A 89 6.36 23.91 15.30
CA LYS A 89 7.65 23.49 14.72
C LYS A 89 8.33 22.35 15.48
N GLY A 90 7.98 22.15 16.76
CA GLY A 90 8.45 21.03 17.58
C GLY A 90 7.72 19.73 17.25
N GLU A 91 6.40 19.77 17.15
CA GLU A 91 5.55 18.63 16.81
C GLU A 91 5.77 18.15 15.37
N GLU A 92 5.93 19.08 14.41
CA GLU A 92 6.31 18.73 13.03
C GLU A 92 7.63 17.93 12.99
N ARG A 93 8.57 18.28 13.87
CA ARG A 93 9.87 17.60 13.98
C ARG A 93 9.78 16.30 14.77
N ALA A 94 8.73 16.06 15.56
CA ALA A 94 8.59 14.85 16.36
C ALA A 94 8.25 13.62 15.49
N ALA A 95 7.50 13.81 14.39
CA ALA A 95 7.07 12.71 13.54
C ALA A 95 8.21 12.01 12.78
N LEU A 96 9.22 12.77 12.31
CA LEU A 96 10.33 12.22 11.50
C LEU A 96 11.73 12.65 11.98
N GLY A 97 11.83 13.51 12.99
CA GLY A 97 13.10 14.11 13.41
C GLY A 97 13.60 15.19 12.44
N ARG A 98 14.77 15.76 12.73
CA ARG A 98 15.59 16.45 11.72
C ARG A 98 16.46 15.40 11.04
N PHE A 99 16.38 15.28 9.72
CA PHE A 99 17.39 14.55 8.96
C PHE A 99 18.71 15.30 9.11
N THR A 100 19.65 14.72 9.87
CA THR A 100 20.94 15.35 10.17
C THR A 100 21.89 15.36 8.97
N GLY A 101 21.52 14.69 7.86
CA GLY A 101 22.32 14.65 6.64
C GLY A 101 21.46 14.78 5.37
N PRO A 102 22.10 15.09 4.23
CA PRO A 102 21.44 15.34 2.95
C PRO A 102 20.76 14.10 2.35
N ARG A 103 20.96 12.91 2.93
CA ARG A 103 20.50 11.62 2.41
C ARG A 103 19.18 11.12 3.02
N GLY A 104 18.49 11.93 3.83
CA GLY A 104 17.18 11.58 4.39
C GLY A 104 17.22 10.38 5.35
N LEU A 105 16.34 9.38 5.13
CA LEU A 105 16.23 8.17 5.95
C LEU A 105 17.43 7.22 5.72
N THR A 106 18.44 7.30 6.60
CA THR A 106 19.59 6.41 6.58
C THR A 106 19.50 5.34 7.67
N PRO A 107 20.19 4.18 7.51
CA PRO A 107 20.27 3.18 8.59
C PRO A 107 20.81 3.75 9.92
N GLN A 108 21.77 4.67 9.84
CA GLN A 108 22.31 5.39 11.01
C GLN A 108 21.24 6.25 11.70
N HIS A 109 20.35 6.89 10.94
CA HIS A 109 19.22 7.66 11.49
C HIS A 109 18.27 6.76 12.29
N PHE A 110 17.89 5.60 11.73
CA PHE A 110 17.06 4.64 12.45
C PHE A 110 17.76 4.11 13.71
N LEU A 111 19.04 3.76 13.64
CA LEU A 111 19.82 3.31 14.79
C LEU A 111 19.88 4.37 15.91
N ASN A 112 20.03 5.64 15.54
CA ASN A 112 20.02 6.75 16.50
C ASN A 112 18.63 6.99 17.11
N LEU A 113 17.55 6.84 16.34
CA LEU A 113 16.17 6.91 16.86
C LEU A 113 15.92 5.79 17.87
N VAL A 114 16.30 4.56 17.53
CA VAL A 114 16.20 3.41 18.44
C VAL A 114 16.97 3.68 19.72
N LYS A 115 18.26 4.08 19.65
CA LYS A 115 19.06 4.44 20.84
C LYS A 115 18.42 5.53 21.72
N LYS A 116 17.72 6.50 21.11
CA LYS A 116 17.00 7.56 21.82
C LYS A 116 15.66 7.12 22.42
N GLN A 117 15.04 6.06 21.88
CA GLN A 117 13.81 5.47 22.40
C GLN A 117 14.07 4.36 23.44
N THR A 118 15.29 3.80 23.47
CA THR A 118 15.75 2.86 24.49
C THR A 118 16.47 3.48 25.71
N PRO A 119 16.16 4.66 26.26
CA PRO A 119 16.69 5.05 27.56
C PRO A 119 15.72 4.55 28.64
N ALA A 120 16.10 3.47 29.34
CA ALA A 120 15.65 3.05 30.69
C ALA A 120 14.99 1.68 30.87
N THR A 121 14.76 0.84 29.85
CA THR A 121 14.21 -0.51 30.11
C THR A 121 15.27 -1.50 30.63
N GLU A 122 16.55 -1.30 30.30
CA GLU A 122 17.63 -2.22 30.70
C GLU A 122 18.22 -1.93 32.09
N LYS A 123 17.91 -0.80 32.74
CA LYS A 123 18.45 -0.47 34.07
C LYS A 123 17.65 -1.07 35.24
N GLN A 124 16.48 -1.70 35.00
CA GLN A 124 15.63 -2.24 36.06
C GLN A 124 15.63 -3.78 36.17
N SER A 125 16.24 -4.51 35.23
CA SER A 125 16.27 -5.98 35.25
C SER A 125 17.56 -6.60 35.82
N GLY A 126 18.52 -5.78 36.28
CA GLY A 126 19.83 -6.23 36.77
C GLY A 126 19.99 -6.33 38.29
N GLU A 127 18.99 -5.94 39.09
CA GLU A 127 19.14 -5.75 40.55
C GLU A 127 18.27 -6.70 41.39
N ALA A 128 17.86 -7.85 40.85
CA ALA A 128 16.95 -8.79 41.52
C ALA A 128 17.51 -10.21 41.66
N THR A 129 18.79 -10.40 41.99
CA THR A 129 19.30 -11.69 42.50
C THR A 129 20.55 -11.50 43.38
N SER A 130 20.35 -11.06 44.63
CA SER A 130 21.33 -11.27 45.71
C SER A 130 20.62 -11.47 47.06
N GLY A 131 19.64 -12.37 47.08
CA GLY A 131 19.08 -12.93 48.31
C GLY A 131 19.96 -14.07 48.81
N LYS A 132 20.63 -13.84 49.94
CA LYS A 132 21.40 -14.81 50.74
C LYS A 132 20.59 -16.07 51.05
N VAL A 133 21.24 -17.24 50.92
CA VAL A 133 20.88 -18.50 51.59
C VAL A 133 21.52 -18.51 52.97
#